data_AF-A0A950ZAT8-F1
#
_entry.id   AF-A0A950ZAT8-F1
#
_cell.length_a   1.000
_cell.length_b   1.000
_cell.length_c   1.000
_cell.angle_alpha   90.00
_cell.angle_beta   90.00
_cell.angle_gamma   90.00
#
_symmetry.space_group_name_H-M   'P 1'
#
loop_
_entity.id
_entity.type
_entity.pdbx_description
1 polymer ?
#
loop_
_entity_poly.entity_id
_entity_poly.type
_entity_poly.pdbx_seq_one_letter_code
_entity_poly.pdbx_strand_id
1 'polypeptide(L)'
;MKRTLVLCLALASALAASAGAAQRPAFPDVYVTPPCAASHVPISFPKHNLVAQGAVQRGFELDSSWIEKHWNDLMAVMNPASAQMAACYATPNNTYLFCNEINRADVARTCMKYPMKSRDYEQCIGFYYIYYLGIDSSSKALYTDAQKCANEQPAVAHNRPPEVWFSPEHLPVGYKGNVTVFAVDPDTHVPVEGVITVDKQTIYSTASYDGKVRTSWPFPWNAKLNREPNASGHTDVVAPRLTLDTPGYPTMTFTMPYDIPKVVVDITPSPDSWKRGVTNTITVHAKDASNGKPVEMRVYANDLILGNTNQPLRLELARNAKLPEIWATSLFNQYSDVVVVPAGK
;
A
#
# COMPACT_ATOMS: atom_id res chain seq x y z
N MET A 1 -5.96 5.47 -38.88
CA MET A 1 -6.06 6.36 -37.69
C MET A 1 -5.53 5.62 -36.47
N LYS A 2 -4.29 5.88 -36.04
CA LYS A 2 -3.71 5.34 -34.80
C LYS A 2 -4.12 6.26 -33.64
N ARG A 3 -5.27 6.00 -33.02
CA ARG A 3 -5.70 6.71 -31.80
C ARG A 3 -5.23 5.92 -30.57
N THR A 4 -4.16 6.42 -29.98
CA THR A 4 -3.96 6.55 -28.53
C THR A 4 -4.24 5.31 -27.66
N LEU A 5 -3.30 4.35 -27.75
CA LEU A 5 -3.15 3.22 -26.84
C LEU A 5 -2.40 3.62 -25.55
N VAL A 6 -2.80 4.72 -24.92
CA VAL A 6 -2.09 5.30 -23.76
C VAL A 6 -2.77 4.96 -22.42
N LEU A 7 -4.05 4.57 -22.43
CA LEU A 7 -4.79 4.33 -21.19
C LEU A 7 -4.59 2.93 -20.56
N CYS A 8 -4.11 1.94 -21.32
CA CYS A 8 -3.89 0.57 -20.80
C CYS A 8 -2.46 0.31 -20.27
N LEU A 9 -1.50 1.21 -20.53
CA LEU A 9 -0.12 0.99 -20.07
C LEU A 9 0.08 1.25 -18.57
N ALA A 10 -0.81 2.00 -17.91
CA ALA A 10 -0.68 2.32 -16.48
C ALA A 10 -0.99 1.12 -15.56
N LEU A 11 -1.82 0.16 -15.98
CA LEU A 11 -2.05 -1.07 -15.20
C LEU A 11 -0.93 -2.10 -15.35
N ALA A 12 -0.27 -2.15 -16.52
CA ALA A 12 0.75 -3.16 -16.80
C ALA A 12 2.07 -2.91 -16.04
N SER A 13 2.41 -1.66 -15.74
CA SER A 13 3.62 -1.30 -14.97
C SER A 13 3.48 -1.50 -13.46
N ALA A 14 2.26 -1.63 -12.93
CA ALA A 14 2.04 -1.99 -11.53
C ALA A 14 2.24 -3.50 -11.25
N LEU A 15 2.17 -4.34 -12.28
CA LEU A 15 2.24 -5.80 -12.17
C LEU A 15 3.67 -6.37 -12.25
N ALA A 16 4.64 -5.64 -12.78
CA ALA A 16 5.97 -6.17 -13.08
C ALA A 16 7.01 -6.09 -11.93
N ALA A 17 6.68 -5.45 -10.79
CA ALA A 17 7.68 -5.12 -9.76
C ALA A 17 7.68 -6.03 -8.51
N SER A 18 6.89 -7.11 -8.47
CA SER A 18 6.76 -7.98 -7.28
C SER A 18 7.02 -9.47 -7.53
N ALA A 19 7.90 -9.81 -8.47
CA ALA A 19 8.33 -11.20 -8.68
C ALA A 19 9.45 -11.57 -7.69
N GLY A 20 9.11 -11.99 -6.46
CA GLY A 20 10.13 -12.50 -5.53
C GLY A 20 9.67 -12.96 -4.14
N ALA A 21 8.53 -12.50 -3.65
CA ALA A 21 7.89 -13.05 -2.45
C ALA A 21 6.51 -13.56 -2.83
N ALA A 22 6.09 -14.70 -2.28
CA ALA A 22 4.72 -15.18 -2.42
C ALA A 22 3.79 -14.17 -1.74
N GLN A 23 3.39 -13.15 -2.50
CA GLN A 23 2.51 -12.11 -2.04
C GLN A 23 1.19 -12.79 -1.65
N ARG A 24 0.75 -12.58 -0.41
CA ARG A 24 -0.54 -13.11 0.08
C ARG A 24 -1.64 -12.76 -0.93
N PRO A 25 -2.45 -13.73 -1.39
CA PRO A 25 -3.45 -13.49 -2.43
C PRO A 25 -4.50 -12.51 -1.91
N ALA A 26 -5.03 -11.67 -2.81
CA ALA A 26 -6.03 -10.68 -2.44
C ALA A 26 -7.32 -11.35 -1.92
N PHE A 27 -7.64 -12.51 -2.48
CA PHE A 27 -8.68 -13.41 -2.00
C PHE A 27 -8.04 -14.71 -1.48
N PRO A 28 -8.12 -15.01 -0.16
CA PRO A 28 -7.62 -16.27 0.39
C PRO A 28 -8.28 -17.52 -0.23
N ASP A 29 -7.49 -18.56 -0.51
CA ASP A 29 -8.01 -19.83 -1.04
C ASP A 29 -8.94 -20.55 -0.04
N VAL A 30 -8.74 -20.30 1.26
CA VAL A 30 -9.53 -20.86 2.35
C VAL A 30 -10.45 -19.78 2.92
N TYR A 31 -11.74 -19.87 2.60
CA TYR A 31 -12.77 -18.93 3.05
C TYR A 31 -14.08 -19.65 3.36
N VAL A 32 -14.95 -19.00 4.12
CA VAL A 32 -16.31 -19.47 4.41
C VAL A 32 -17.27 -18.82 3.44
N THR A 33 -17.97 -19.63 2.64
CA THR A 33 -18.99 -19.15 1.72
C THR A 33 -20.18 -18.58 2.50
N PRO A 34 -20.53 -17.29 2.34
CA PRO A 34 -21.71 -16.72 2.98
C PRO A 34 -23.00 -17.42 2.51
N PRO A 35 -24.04 -17.56 3.35
CA PRO A 35 -25.28 -18.24 2.99
C PRO A 35 -26.05 -17.56 1.84
N CYS A 36 -25.84 -16.25 1.65
CA CYS A 36 -26.43 -15.47 0.57
C CYS A 36 -25.63 -15.50 -0.74
N ALA A 37 -24.51 -16.25 -0.79
CA ALA A 37 -23.74 -16.40 -2.02
C ALA A 37 -24.57 -17.15 -3.07
N ALA A 38 -24.60 -16.61 -4.29
CA ALA A 38 -25.33 -17.23 -5.38
C ALA A 38 -24.74 -18.62 -5.69
N SER A 39 -25.62 -19.62 -5.84
CA SER A 39 -25.24 -20.98 -6.26
C SER A 39 -24.71 -21.04 -7.69
N HIS A 40 -25.06 -20.04 -8.51
CA HIS A 40 -24.49 -19.82 -9.83
C HIS A 40 -23.58 -18.59 -9.78
N VAL A 41 -22.40 -18.75 -10.35
CA VAL A 41 -21.37 -17.72 -10.37
C VAL A 41 -21.59 -16.76 -11.55
N PRO A 42 -21.09 -15.51 -11.50
CA PRO A 42 -21.13 -14.63 -12.65
C PRO A 42 -20.48 -15.30 -13.86
N ILE A 43 -21.26 -15.45 -14.93
CA ILE A 43 -20.80 -16.05 -16.19
C ILE A 43 -20.49 -14.90 -17.14
N SER A 44 -19.31 -14.97 -17.76
CA SER A 44 -18.96 -14.10 -18.88
C SER A 44 -19.78 -14.42 -20.14
N PHE A 45 -19.33 -13.96 -21.30
CA PHE A 45 -19.86 -14.38 -22.58
C PHE A 45 -19.64 -15.89 -22.81
N PRO A 46 -20.57 -16.58 -23.49
CA PRO A 46 -20.34 -17.95 -23.94
C PRO A 46 -19.05 -18.07 -24.76
N LYS A 47 -18.35 -19.20 -24.64
CA LYS A 47 -17.06 -19.46 -25.34
C LYS A 47 -17.07 -19.04 -26.81
N HIS A 48 -18.11 -19.44 -27.55
CA HIS A 48 -18.26 -19.15 -28.98
C HIS A 48 -18.46 -17.66 -29.32
N ASN A 49 -18.86 -16.84 -28.34
CA ASN A 49 -19.08 -15.41 -28.53
C ASN A 49 -17.87 -14.55 -28.16
N LEU A 50 -16.85 -15.10 -27.48
CA LEU A 50 -15.72 -14.30 -26.98
C LEU A 50 -14.93 -13.62 -28.11
N VAL A 51 -14.74 -14.28 -29.24
CA VAL A 51 -14.06 -13.69 -30.41
C VAL A 51 -14.85 -12.50 -30.96
N ALA A 52 -16.16 -12.67 -31.15
CA ALA A 52 -17.02 -11.61 -31.64
C ALA A 52 -17.06 -10.41 -30.67
N GLN A 53 -17.11 -10.68 -29.35
CA GLN A 53 -17.06 -9.64 -28.33
C GLN A 53 -15.71 -8.92 -28.31
N GLY A 54 -14.60 -9.64 -28.52
CA GLY A 54 -13.27 -9.06 -28.67
C GLY A 54 -13.19 -8.02 -29.81
N ALA A 55 -13.77 -8.37 -30.97
CA ALA A 55 -13.83 -7.47 -32.11
C ALA A 55 -14.66 -6.21 -31.82
N VAL A 56 -15.81 -6.36 -31.15
CA VAL A 56 -16.70 -5.23 -30.79
C VAL A 56 -16.08 -4.32 -29.72
N GLN A 57 -15.47 -4.91 -28.69
CA GLN A 57 -15.12 -4.23 -27.44
C GLN A 57 -13.67 -3.78 -27.38
N ARG A 58 -13.21 -3.02 -28.39
CA ARG A 58 -11.86 -2.39 -28.52
C ARG A 58 -10.90 -3.06 -29.52
N GLY A 59 -11.41 -3.86 -30.47
CA GLY A 59 -10.59 -4.39 -31.57
C GLY A 59 -9.53 -5.39 -31.10
N PHE A 60 -9.81 -6.15 -30.04
CA PHE A 60 -8.97 -7.28 -29.67
C PHE A 60 -9.17 -8.38 -30.70
N GLU A 61 -8.11 -8.73 -31.41
CA GLU A 61 -8.10 -9.85 -32.34
C GLU A 61 -7.86 -11.15 -31.58
N LEU A 62 -8.93 -11.72 -31.03
CA LEU A 62 -8.87 -13.03 -30.38
C LEU A 62 -8.95 -14.17 -31.40
N ASP A 63 -8.05 -15.13 -31.26
CA ASP A 63 -8.00 -16.31 -32.12
C ASP A 63 -8.82 -17.46 -31.51
N SER A 64 -9.86 -17.87 -32.25
CA SER A 64 -10.73 -18.99 -31.86
C SER A 64 -9.96 -20.30 -31.59
N SER A 65 -8.92 -20.59 -32.37
CA SER A 65 -8.11 -21.80 -32.22
C SER A 65 -7.23 -21.74 -30.96
N TRP A 66 -6.77 -20.54 -30.61
CA TRP A 66 -6.04 -20.30 -29.37
C TRP A 66 -6.94 -20.46 -28.16
N ILE A 67 -8.15 -19.87 -28.20
CA ILE A 67 -9.15 -20.03 -27.14
C ILE A 67 -9.49 -21.51 -26.96
N GLU A 68 -9.74 -22.24 -28.05
CA GLU A 68 -10.07 -23.66 -27.98
C GLU A 68 -8.98 -24.46 -27.25
N LYS A 69 -7.71 -24.22 -27.63
CA LYS A 69 -6.55 -24.88 -27.05
C LYS A 69 -6.34 -24.55 -25.57
N HIS A 70 -6.61 -23.31 -25.14
CA HIS A 70 -6.28 -22.83 -23.80
C HIS A 70 -7.49 -22.73 -22.86
N TRP A 71 -8.70 -23.05 -23.33
CA TRP A 71 -9.95 -22.89 -22.59
C TRP A 71 -9.92 -23.56 -21.21
N ASN A 72 -9.56 -24.84 -21.17
CA ASN A 72 -9.60 -25.62 -19.93
C ASN A 72 -8.61 -25.05 -18.88
N ASP A 73 -7.40 -24.70 -19.30
CA ASP A 73 -6.40 -24.09 -18.42
C ASP A 73 -6.87 -22.74 -17.87
N LEU A 74 -7.50 -21.91 -18.70
CA LEU A 74 -8.01 -20.60 -18.30
C LEU A 74 -9.20 -20.76 -17.34
N MET A 75 -10.12 -21.68 -17.63
CA MET A 75 -11.27 -21.95 -16.77
C MET A 75 -10.89 -22.61 -15.44
N ALA A 76 -9.79 -23.37 -15.39
CA ALA A 76 -9.28 -23.92 -14.14
C ALA A 76 -8.91 -22.82 -13.12
N VAL A 77 -8.51 -21.64 -13.60
CA VAL A 77 -8.23 -20.47 -12.75
C VAL A 77 -9.47 -19.59 -12.57
N MET A 78 -10.28 -19.41 -13.62
CA MET A 78 -11.45 -18.52 -13.56
C MET A 78 -12.63 -19.10 -12.78
N ASN A 79 -12.83 -20.42 -12.78
CA ASN A 79 -13.95 -21.05 -12.07
C ASN A 79 -13.85 -20.86 -10.54
N PRO A 80 -12.71 -21.12 -9.87
CA PRO A 80 -12.55 -20.80 -8.46
C PRO A 80 -12.76 -19.31 -8.16
N ALA A 81 -12.20 -18.42 -8.98
CA ALA A 81 -12.38 -16.98 -8.86
C ALA A 81 -13.87 -16.55 -8.96
N SER A 82 -14.67 -17.31 -9.72
CA SER A 82 -16.10 -17.04 -9.86
C SER A 82 -16.90 -17.40 -8.61
N ALA A 83 -16.53 -18.46 -7.90
CA ALA A 83 -17.09 -18.79 -6.59
C ALA A 83 -16.68 -17.76 -5.53
N GLN A 84 -15.41 -17.31 -5.56
CA GLN A 84 -14.91 -16.22 -4.73
C GLN A 84 -15.69 -14.92 -4.96
N MET A 85 -15.96 -14.55 -6.22
CA MET A 85 -16.81 -13.40 -6.56
C MET A 85 -18.22 -13.53 -5.98
N ALA A 86 -18.86 -14.71 -6.09
CA ALA A 86 -20.19 -14.94 -5.54
C ALA A 86 -20.21 -14.79 -4.00
N ALA A 87 -19.18 -15.27 -3.31
CA ALA A 87 -19.02 -15.06 -1.88
C ALA A 87 -18.84 -13.57 -1.54
N CYS A 88 -17.99 -12.85 -2.28
CA CYS A 88 -17.78 -11.42 -2.08
C CYS A 88 -19.03 -10.59 -2.32
N TYR A 89 -19.86 -10.92 -3.32
CA TYR A 89 -21.14 -10.24 -3.57
C TYR A 89 -22.15 -10.44 -2.44
N ALA A 90 -22.02 -11.49 -1.65
CA ALA A 90 -22.89 -11.76 -0.51
C ALA A 90 -22.38 -11.14 0.79
N THR A 91 -21.16 -10.60 0.80
CA THR A 91 -20.63 -9.83 1.92
C THR A 91 -21.27 -8.44 1.92
N PRO A 92 -21.95 -8.01 3.01
CA PRO A 92 -22.57 -6.70 3.07
C PRO A 92 -21.59 -5.56 2.76
N ASN A 93 -22.10 -4.51 2.10
CA ASN A 93 -21.38 -3.26 1.77
C ASN A 93 -20.23 -3.36 0.75
N ASN A 94 -19.81 -4.57 0.37
CA ASN A 94 -18.97 -4.73 -0.81
C ASN A 94 -19.75 -4.30 -2.05
N THR A 95 -19.09 -3.70 -3.02
CA THR A 95 -19.65 -3.43 -4.34
C THR A 95 -19.29 -4.53 -5.34
N TYR A 96 -20.13 -4.75 -6.35
CA TYR A 96 -19.81 -5.72 -7.41
C TYR A 96 -18.50 -5.37 -8.15
N LEU A 97 -18.19 -4.08 -8.32
CA LEU A 97 -16.94 -3.62 -8.94
C LEU A 97 -15.73 -4.01 -8.11
N PHE A 98 -15.76 -3.78 -6.79
CA PHE A 98 -14.71 -4.21 -5.87
C PHE A 98 -14.47 -5.73 -5.95
N CYS A 99 -15.55 -6.52 -5.87
CA CYS A 99 -15.47 -7.97 -5.93
C CYS A 99 -14.91 -8.50 -7.26
N ASN A 100 -15.27 -7.87 -8.38
CA ASN A 100 -14.73 -8.21 -9.70
C ASN A 100 -13.24 -7.89 -9.79
N GLU A 101 -12.82 -6.71 -9.32
CA GLU A 101 -11.45 -6.23 -9.40
C GLU A 101 -10.46 -7.04 -8.53
N ILE A 102 -10.87 -7.50 -7.34
CA ILE A 102 -10.00 -8.35 -6.51
C ILE A 102 -9.61 -9.63 -7.24
N ASN A 103 -10.59 -10.33 -7.79
CA ASN A 103 -10.37 -11.58 -8.49
C ASN A 103 -9.59 -11.36 -9.79
N ARG A 104 -9.81 -10.21 -10.42
CA ARG A 104 -9.18 -9.80 -11.66
C ARG A 104 -7.65 -9.75 -11.55
N ALA A 105 -7.08 -9.27 -10.44
CA ALA A 105 -5.64 -9.19 -10.25
C ALA A 105 -4.97 -10.58 -10.21
N ASP A 106 -5.60 -11.55 -9.57
CA ASP A 106 -5.09 -12.91 -9.43
C ASP A 106 -5.16 -13.67 -10.75
N VAL A 107 -6.26 -13.52 -11.50
CA VAL A 107 -6.41 -14.13 -12.82
C VAL A 107 -5.45 -13.50 -13.85
N ALA A 108 -5.14 -12.21 -13.75
CA ALA A 108 -4.17 -11.54 -14.63
C ALA A 108 -2.79 -12.22 -14.62
N ARG A 109 -2.37 -12.73 -13.44
CA ARG A 109 -1.08 -13.41 -13.28
C ARG A 109 -1.00 -14.70 -14.09
N THR A 110 -2.13 -15.31 -14.45
CA THR A 110 -2.16 -16.47 -15.35
C THR A 110 -1.50 -16.18 -16.69
N CYS A 111 -1.61 -14.95 -17.18
CA CYS A 111 -0.99 -14.56 -18.45
C CYS A 111 0.52 -14.37 -18.34
N MET A 112 1.07 -14.16 -17.14
CA MET A 112 2.51 -13.99 -16.91
C MET A 112 3.32 -15.27 -17.15
N LYS A 113 2.67 -16.44 -17.27
CA LYS A 113 3.34 -17.69 -17.68
C LYS A 113 3.84 -17.64 -19.12
N TYR A 114 3.27 -16.76 -19.95
CA TYR A 114 3.70 -16.56 -21.33
C TYR A 114 4.76 -15.45 -21.40
N PRO A 115 5.79 -15.58 -22.26
CA PRO A 115 6.78 -14.53 -22.44
C PRO A 115 6.11 -13.21 -22.81
N MET A 116 6.49 -12.12 -22.14
CA MET A 116 5.94 -10.79 -22.42
C MET A 116 6.08 -10.44 -23.91
N LYS A 117 5.02 -9.87 -24.50
CA LYS A 117 4.91 -9.52 -25.93
C LYS A 117 4.90 -10.72 -26.89
N SER A 118 4.81 -11.96 -26.40
CA SER A 118 4.49 -13.10 -27.27
C SER A 118 3.03 -13.05 -27.72
N ARG A 119 2.72 -13.74 -28.81
CA ARG A 119 1.34 -13.94 -29.26
C ARG A 119 0.47 -14.55 -28.17
N ASP A 120 0.96 -15.55 -27.45
CA ASP A 120 0.20 -16.20 -26.36
C ASP A 120 -0.09 -15.24 -25.20
N TYR A 121 0.89 -14.39 -24.85
CA TYR A 121 0.68 -13.33 -23.86
C TYR A 121 -0.40 -12.34 -24.30
N GLU A 122 -0.33 -11.84 -25.55
CA GLU A 122 -1.32 -10.90 -26.08
C GLU A 122 -2.72 -11.51 -26.18
N GLN A 123 -2.84 -12.75 -26.64
CA GLN A 123 -4.10 -13.50 -26.69
C GLN A 123 -4.68 -13.72 -25.28
N CYS A 124 -3.84 -14.10 -24.31
CA CYS A 124 -4.27 -14.30 -22.93
C CYS A 124 -4.78 -13.00 -22.32
N ILE A 125 -4.05 -11.90 -22.47
CA ILE A 125 -4.45 -10.59 -21.96
C ILE A 125 -5.75 -10.13 -22.62
N GLY A 126 -5.87 -10.25 -23.94
CA GLY A 126 -7.10 -9.91 -24.66
C GLY A 126 -8.29 -10.75 -24.19
N PHE A 127 -8.12 -12.08 -24.08
CA PHE A 127 -9.14 -12.99 -23.59
C PHE A 127 -9.60 -12.58 -22.19
N TYR A 128 -8.66 -12.34 -21.28
CA TYR A 128 -8.92 -11.92 -19.91
C TYR A 128 -9.73 -10.61 -19.86
N TYR A 129 -9.37 -9.60 -20.65
CA TYR A 129 -10.12 -8.33 -20.70
C TYR A 129 -11.57 -8.54 -21.15
N ILE A 130 -11.78 -9.31 -22.21
CA ILE A 130 -13.12 -9.59 -22.75
C ILE A 130 -13.93 -10.46 -21.80
N TYR A 131 -13.29 -11.43 -21.15
CA TYR A 131 -13.93 -12.30 -20.18
C TYR A 131 -14.43 -11.50 -18.97
N TYR A 132 -13.60 -10.64 -18.39
CA TYR A 132 -14.01 -9.80 -17.26
C TYR A 132 -15.03 -8.72 -17.64
N LEU A 133 -14.98 -8.20 -18.87
CA LEU A 133 -16.02 -7.32 -19.36
C LEU A 133 -17.39 -8.01 -19.42
N GLY A 134 -17.41 -9.29 -19.81
CA GLY A 134 -18.62 -10.11 -19.76
C GLY A 134 -19.13 -10.30 -18.33
N ILE A 135 -18.23 -10.57 -17.38
CA ILE A 135 -18.56 -10.63 -15.95
C ILE A 135 -19.17 -9.29 -15.50
N ASP A 136 -18.50 -8.17 -15.71
CA ASP A 136 -18.99 -6.85 -15.30
C ASP A 136 -20.41 -6.56 -15.82
N SER A 137 -20.72 -7.04 -17.04
CA SER A 137 -22.04 -6.88 -17.64
C SER A 137 -23.13 -7.76 -17.01
N SER A 138 -22.78 -8.93 -16.47
CA SER A 138 -23.72 -9.90 -15.91
C SER A 138 -23.80 -9.87 -14.37
N SER A 139 -22.75 -9.39 -13.70
CA SER A 139 -22.61 -9.40 -12.24
C SER A 139 -23.67 -8.60 -11.49
N LYS A 140 -24.17 -7.51 -12.08
CA LYS A 140 -25.03 -6.55 -11.35
C LYS A 140 -26.31 -7.19 -10.80
N ALA A 141 -26.95 -8.08 -11.56
CA ALA A 141 -28.17 -8.76 -11.12
C ALA A 141 -27.87 -9.70 -9.95
N LEU A 142 -26.85 -10.56 -10.09
CA LEU A 142 -26.41 -11.50 -9.05
C LEU A 142 -26.02 -10.79 -7.77
N TYR A 143 -25.26 -9.71 -7.89
CA TYR A 143 -24.89 -8.85 -6.78
C TYR A 143 -26.12 -8.26 -6.09
N THR A 144 -27.08 -7.74 -6.85
CA THR A 144 -28.28 -7.11 -6.28
C THR A 144 -29.09 -8.12 -5.47
N ASP A 145 -29.25 -9.34 -5.98
CA ASP A 145 -29.97 -10.41 -5.27
C ASP A 145 -29.21 -10.88 -4.03
N ALA A 146 -27.89 -11.08 -4.13
CA ALA A 146 -27.05 -11.47 -3.02
C ALA A 146 -27.06 -10.42 -1.89
N GLN A 147 -26.93 -9.14 -2.22
CA GLN A 147 -27.02 -8.03 -1.25
C GLN A 147 -28.41 -7.92 -0.64
N LYS A 148 -29.48 -8.13 -1.41
CA LYS A 148 -30.83 -8.15 -0.86
C LYS A 148 -30.96 -9.23 0.22
N CYS A 149 -30.51 -10.46 -0.06
CA CYS A 149 -30.47 -11.53 0.93
C CYS A 149 -29.60 -11.14 2.14
N ALA A 150 -28.40 -10.61 1.91
CA ALA A 150 -27.46 -10.28 2.97
C ALA A 150 -28.01 -9.20 3.92
N ASN A 151 -28.74 -8.22 3.39
CA ASN A 151 -29.39 -7.17 4.17
C ASN A 151 -30.64 -7.65 4.95
N GLU A 152 -31.23 -8.78 4.55
CA GLU A 152 -32.32 -9.43 5.30
C GLU A 152 -31.79 -10.30 6.46
N GLN A 153 -30.49 -10.65 6.44
CA GLN A 153 -29.87 -11.34 7.56
C GLN A 153 -29.69 -10.39 8.75
N PRO A 154 -29.68 -10.90 9.99
CA PRO A 154 -29.32 -10.09 11.15
C PRO A 154 -27.98 -9.40 10.94
N ALA A 155 -27.92 -8.09 11.22
CA ALA A 155 -26.68 -7.34 11.08
C ALA A 155 -25.57 -8.04 11.88
N VAL A 156 -24.54 -8.49 11.18
CA VAL A 156 -23.35 -9.05 11.81
C VAL A 156 -22.58 -7.88 12.41
N ALA A 157 -22.70 -7.69 13.71
CA ALA A 157 -21.85 -6.75 14.43
C ALA A 157 -20.45 -7.38 14.55
N HIS A 158 -19.53 -6.96 13.69
CA HIS A 158 -18.14 -7.40 13.80
C HIS A 158 -17.50 -6.71 15.00
N ASN A 159 -17.19 -7.49 16.04
CA ASN A 159 -16.45 -7.00 17.21
C ASN A 159 -14.94 -7.04 17.01
N ARG A 160 -14.48 -7.64 15.90
CA ARG A 160 -13.07 -7.74 15.53
C ARG A 160 -12.81 -6.92 14.27
N PRO A 161 -11.69 -6.19 14.20
CA PRO A 161 -11.31 -5.49 12.98
C PRO A 161 -10.96 -6.50 11.86
N PRO A 162 -11.03 -6.07 10.58
CA PRO A 162 -10.52 -6.87 9.47
C PRO A 162 -9.05 -7.27 9.64
N GLU A 163 -8.65 -8.39 9.07
CA GLU A 163 -7.23 -8.71 8.92
C GLU A 163 -6.67 -7.91 7.74
N VAL A 164 -5.55 -7.21 7.98
CA VAL A 164 -4.97 -6.26 7.01
C VAL A 164 -3.53 -6.61 6.68
N TRP A 165 -3.17 -6.48 5.40
CA TRP A 165 -1.78 -6.54 4.93
C TRP A 165 -1.56 -5.62 3.74
N PHE A 166 -0.29 -5.48 3.34
CA PHE A 166 0.15 -4.51 2.33
C PHE A 166 0.87 -5.19 1.18
N SER A 167 0.85 -4.52 0.03
CA SER A 167 1.76 -4.78 -1.07
C SER A 167 2.38 -3.47 -1.55
N PRO A 168 3.71 -3.34 -1.52
CA PRO A 168 4.66 -4.28 -0.91
C PRO A 168 4.46 -4.34 0.62
N GLU A 169 4.88 -5.44 1.25
CA GLU A 169 4.78 -5.61 2.71
C GLU A 169 5.65 -4.61 3.48
N HIS A 170 6.69 -4.10 2.82
CA HIS A 170 7.67 -3.19 3.40
C HIS A 170 8.02 -2.07 2.43
N LEU A 171 8.13 -0.84 2.94
CA LEU A 171 8.41 0.37 2.17
C LEU A 171 9.79 0.92 2.56
N PRO A 172 10.83 0.76 1.72
CA PRO A 172 12.15 1.28 2.03
C PRO A 172 12.17 2.81 2.06
N VAL A 173 13.21 3.37 2.69
CA VAL A 173 13.44 4.82 2.70
C VAL A 173 13.43 5.38 1.27
N GLY A 174 12.62 6.42 1.05
CA GLY A 174 12.47 7.06 -0.25
C GLY A 174 11.65 6.27 -1.27
N TYR A 175 10.90 5.25 -0.86
CA TYR A 175 10.04 4.46 -1.75
C TYR A 175 9.12 5.36 -2.61
N LYS A 176 9.16 5.12 -3.92
CA LYS A 176 8.32 5.77 -4.94
C LYS A 176 7.70 4.68 -5.81
N GLY A 177 6.55 4.20 -5.39
CA GLY A 177 5.81 3.16 -6.09
C GLY A 177 4.37 3.13 -5.65
N ASN A 178 3.64 2.09 -6.04
CA ASN A 178 2.26 1.92 -5.63
C ASN A 178 2.19 1.06 -4.36
N VAL A 179 1.28 1.42 -3.48
CA VAL A 179 0.88 0.61 -2.33
C VAL A 179 -0.54 0.13 -2.55
N THR A 180 -0.78 -1.14 -2.21
CA THR A 180 -2.12 -1.71 -2.10
C THR A 180 -2.32 -2.17 -0.67
N VAL A 181 -3.48 -1.85 -0.09
CA VAL A 181 -3.90 -2.35 1.23
C VAL A 181 -5.00 -3.36 1.01
N PHE A 182 -4.85 -4.55 1.58
CA PHE A 182 -5.86 -5.59 1.53
C PHE A 182 -6.53 -5.71 2.90
N ALA A 183 -7.80 -6.06 2.90
CA ALA A 183 -8.57 -6.30 4.10
C ALA A 183 -9.51 -7.50 3.89
N VAL A 184 -9.54 -8.42 4.84
CA VAL A 184 -10.47 -9.57 4.84
C VAL A 184 -11.20 -9.66 6.17
N ASP A 185 -12.42 -10.16 6.11
CA ASP A 185 -13.20 -10.55 7.28
C ASP A 185 -12.45 -11.66 8.07
N PRO A 186 -12.25 -11.51 9.39
CA PRO A 186 -11.45 -12.45 10.20
C PRO A 186 -12.18 -13.76 10.54
N ASP A 187 -13.48 -13.87 10.24
CA ASP A 187 -14.30 -15.07 10.46
C ASP A 187 -14.48 -15.84 9.17
N THR A 188 -14.72 -15.13 8.07
CA THR A 188 -15.01 -15.74 6.76
C THR A 188 -13.84 -15.75 5.80
N HIS A 189 -12.80 -14.93 6.04
CA HIS A 189 -11.68 -14.65 5.12
C HIS A 189 -12.11 -14.13 3.75
N VAL A 190 -13.34 -13.61 3.62
CA VAL A 190 -13.79 -12.95 2.40
C VAL A 190 -13.28 -11.50 2.40
N PRO A 191 -12.75 -10.98 1.28
CA PRO A 191 -12.31 -9.59 1.18
C PRO A 191 -13.42 -8.59 1.48
N VAL A 192 -13.06 -7.50 2.15
CA VAL A 192 -13.99 -6.42 2.53
C VAL A 192 -13.56 -5.09 1.96
N GLU A 193 -14.53 -4.35 1.44
CA GLU A 193 -14.32 -3.03 0.85
C GLU A 193 -14.25 -1.97 1.96
N GLY A 194 -13.12 -1.26 2.04
CA GLY A 194 -12.96 -0.16 2.97
C GLY A 194 -12.34 1.07 2.31
N VAL A 195 -12.68 2.24 2.84
CA VAL A 195 -12.10 3.52 2.42
C VAL A 195 -10.82 3.78 3.19
N ILE A 196 -9.79 4.22 2.46
CA ILE A 196 -8.46 4.45 3.00
C ILE A 196 -8.17 5.95 3.04
N THR A 197 -7.72 6.42 4.20
CA THR A 197 -7.15 7.76 4.37
C THR A 197 -5.78 7.67 5.00
N VAL A 198 -4.89 8.61 4.69
CA VAL A 198 -3.54 8.69 5.29
C VAL A 198 -3.39 10.03 5.95
N ASP A 199 -3.05 10.03 7.25
CA ASP A 199 -2.98 11.22 8.10
C ASP A 199 -4.24 12.09 8.00
N LYS A 200 -5.42 11.43 7.96
CA LYS A 200 -6.74 12.04 7.79
C LYS A 200 -6.96 12.76 6.45
N GLN A 201 -6.07 12.55 5.49
CA GLN A 201 -6.22 13.04 4.12
C GLN A 201 -6.73 11.93 3.21
N THR A 202 -7.70 12.26 2.37
CA THR A 202 -8.13 11.38 1.28
C THR A 202 -6.99 11.27 0.27
N ILE A 203 -6.50 10.06 0.07
CA ILE A 203 -5.66 9.77 -1.09
C ILE A 203 -6.59 9.54 -2.28
N TYR A 204 -6.20 10.07 -3.44
CA TYR A 204 -6.92 9.85 -4.68
C TYR A 204 -6.28 8.71 -5.48
N SER A 205 -7.11 7.79 -5.99
CA SER A 205 -6.66 6.78 -6.95
C SER A 205 -7.49 6.88 -8.23
N THR A 206 -6.79 6.88 -9.36
CA THR A 206 -7.39 6.82 -10.70
C THR A 206 -8.04 5.47 -10.99
N ALA A 207 -7.79 4.46 -10.14
CA ALA A 207 -8.46 3.16 -10.22
C ALA A 207 -9.89 3.21 -9.64
N SER A 208 -10.22 4.22 -8.81
CA SER A 208 -11.57 4.39 -8.27
C SER A 208 -12.45 5.24 -9.17
N TYR A 209 -13.71 4.84 -9.33
CA TYR A 209 -14.73 5.62 -10.02
C TYR A 209 -15.12 6.92 -9.29
N ASP A 210 -15.06 6.94 -7.95
CA ASP A 210 -15.34 8.11 -7.12
C ASP A 210 -14.07 8.85 -6.67
N GLY A 211 -12.92 8.39 -7.15
CA GLY A 211 -11.60 8.92 -6.84
C GLY A 211 -11.06 8.54 -5.46
N LYS A 212 -11.84 7.94 -4.55
CA LYS A 212 -11.34 7.54 -3.21
C LYS A 212 -10.53 6.26 -3.29
N VAL A 213 -9.40 6.20 -2.57
CA VAL A 213 -8.66 4.95 -2.40
C VAL A 213 -9.49 3.96 -1.58
N ARG A 214 -9.53 2.73 -2.06
CA ARG A 214 -10.20 1.61 -1.39
C ARG A 214 -9.25 0.44 -1.23
N THR A 215 -9.62 -0.50 -0.37
CA THR A 215 -8.91 -1.77 -0.25
C THR A 215 -8.80 -2.45 -1.62
N SER A 216 -7.70 -3.18 -1.82
CA SER A 216 -7.33 -3.88 -3.05
C SER A 216 -7.07 -2.99 -4.27
N TRP A 217 -7.18 -1.66 -4.16
CA TRP A 217 -6.78 -0.73 -5.22
C TRP A 217 -5.40 -0.14 -4.96
N PRO A 218 -4.49 -0.22 -5.94
CA PRO A 218 -3.19 0.42 -5.81
C PRO A 218 -3.34 1.94 -5.82
N PHE A 219 -2.52 2.61 -5.02
CA PHE A 219 -2.38 4.06 -5.02
C PHE A 219 -0.91 4.46 -4.95
N PRO A 220 -0.52 5.58 -5.59
CA PRO A 220 0.85 6.04 -5.54
C PRO A 220 1.23 6.46 -4.11
N TRP A 221 2.33 5.92 -3.60
CA TRP A 221 2.88 6.30 -2.31
C TRP A 221 3.68 7.59 -2.43
N ASN A 222 3.17 8.67 -1.83
CA ASN A 222 3.81 9.97 -1.79
C ASN A 222 3.71 10.66 -0.42
N ALA A 223 3.26 9.94 0.61
CA ALA A 223 3.07 10.49 1.94
C ALA A 223 4.42 10.86 2.57
N LYS A 224 4.43 11.98 3.28
CA LYS A 224 5.61 12.49 4.00
C LYS A 224 5.66 11.86 5.38
N LEU A 225 6.87 11.61 5.89
CA LEU A 225 7.04 11.22 7.28
C LEU A 225 6.50 12.31 8.21
N ASN A 226 5.91 11.88 9.32
CA ASN A 226 5.39 12.76 10.35
C ASN A 226 6.43 13.00 11.44
N ARG A 227 6.20 14.05 12.20
CA ARG A 227 7.03 14.46 13.32
C ARG A 227 6.15 14.54 14.57
N GLU A 228 6.43 13.69 15.55
CA GLU A 228 5.64 13.58 16.78
C GLU A 228 6.51 13.85 18.02
N PRO A 229 6.05 14.64 19.00
CA PRO A 229 6.79 14.83 20.24
C PRO A 229 7.04 13.51 20.96
N ASN A 230 8.25 13.31 21.48
CA ASN A 230 8.64 12.16 22.28
C ASN A 230 8.70 12.52 23.78
N ALA A 231 8.83 11.49 24.63
CA ALA A 231 8.80 11.65 26.08
C ALA A 231 9.93 12.55 26.64
N SER A 232 11.00 12.73 25.88
CA SER A 232 12.14 13.59 26.24
C SER A 232 11.92 15.06 25.89
N GLY A 233 10.76 15.41 25.29
CA GLY A 233 10.47 16.78 24.84
C GLY A 233 11.07 17.13 23.47
N HIS A 234 11.66 16.15 22.77
CA HIS A 234 12.09 16.28 21.39
C HIS A 234 11.07 15.68 20.42
N THR A 235 11.44 15.51 19.16
CA THR A 235 10.52 15.01 18.13
C THR A 235 11.07 13.78 17.43
N ASP A 236 10.27 12.73 17.38
CA ASP A 236 10.55 11.53 16.58
C ASP A 236 9.96 11.68 15.17
N VAL A 237 10.68 11.17 14.18
CA VAL A 237 10.14 10.94 12.86
C VAL A 237 9.42 9.60 12.85
N VAL A 238 8.14 9.61 12.45
CA VAL A 238 7.29 8.42 12.42
C VAL A 238 6.64 8.25 11.05
N ALA A 239 6.30 7.01 10.71
CA ALA A 239 5.64 6.73 9.45
C ALA A 239 4.19 7.27 9.47
N PRO A 240 3.63 7.63 8.31
CA PRO A 240 2.24 8.03 8.19
C PRO A 240 1.28 7.01 8.79
N ARG A 241 0.20 7.51 9.39
CA ARG A 241 -0.88 6.66 9.90
C ARG A 241 -1.93 6.50 8.82
N LEU A 242 -2.25 5.25 8.49
CA LEU A 242 -3.35 4.93 7.62
C LEU A 242 -4.58 4.61 8.47
N THR A 243 -5.73 5.12 8.05
CA THR A 243 -7.03 4.78 8.62
C THR A 243 -7.85 4.03 7.58
N LEU A 244 -8.31 2.84 7.96
CA LEU A 244 -9.20 2.00 7.18
C LEU A 244 -10.59 2.05 7.80
N ASP A 245 -11.55 2.52 7.01
CA ASP A 245 -12.96 2.60 7.38
C ASP A 245 -13.77 1.62 6.51
N THR A 246 -14.16 0.50 7.10
CA THR A 246 -14.93 -0.58 6.46
C THR A 246 -16.31 -0.63 7.10
N PRO A 247 -17.41 -0.39 6.34
CA PRO A 247 -18.75 -0.41 6.90
C PRO A 247 -19.08 -1.73 7.62
N GLY A 248 -19.58 -1.63 8.85
CA GLY A 248 -19.89 -2.80 9.70
C GLY A 248 -18.73 -3.26 10.60
N TYR A 249 -17.54 -2.64 10.50
CA TYR A 249 -16.37 -2.95 11.30
C TYR A 249 -15.92 -1.76 12.15
N PRO A 250 -15.16 -2.00 13.25
CA PRO A 250 -14.45 -0.94 13.94
C PRO A 250 -13.43 -0.28 13.01
N THR A 251 -13.39 1.05 12.99
CA THR A 251 -12.37 1.80 12.25
C THR A 251 -10.97 1.42 12.76
N MET A 252 -10.06 1.11 11.84
CA MET A 252 -8.69 0.77 12.17
C MET A 252 -7.76 1.95 11.88
N THR A 253 -6.77 2.16 12.74
CA THR A 253 -5.65 3.04 12.45
C THR A 253 -4.36 2.27 12.69
N PHE A 254 -3.45 2.31 11.72
CA PHE A 254 -2.16 1.64 11.82
C PHE A 254 -1.05 2.46 11.17
N THR A 255 0.17 2.25 11.65
CA THR A 255 1.37 2.86 11.09
C THR A 255 1.76 2.12 9.82
N MET A 256 2.02 2.86 8.75
CA MET A 256 2.48 2.27 7.50
C MET A 256 3.82 1.56 7.67
N PRO A 257 4.08 0.43 6.99
CA PRO A 257 5.30 -0.35 7.14
C PRO A 257 6.47 0.32 6.39
N TYR A 258 6.79 1.54 6.79
CA TYR A 258 7.81 2.37 6.16
C TYR A 258 9.07 2.42 7.02
N ASP A 259 10.23 2.21 6.39
CA ASP A 259 11.52 2.35 7.05
C ASP A 259 11.78 3.78 7.49
N ILE A 260 11.91 3.98 8.80
CA ILE A 260 12.31 5.28 9.34
C ILE A 260 13.84 5.41 9.23
N PRO A 261 14.35 6.46 8.56
CA PRO A 261 15.79 6.73 8.51
C PRO A 261 16.35 6.93 9.92
N LYS A 262 17.47 6.26 10.21
CA LYS A 262 18.18 6.39 11.49
C LYS A 262 19.47 7.16 11.29
N VAL A 263 19.80 8.03 12.24
CA VAL A 263 21.06 8.76 12.26
C VAL A 263 21.92 8.27 13.41
N VAL A 264 23.22 8.13 13.16
CA VAL A 264 24.24 7.90 14.18
C VAL A 264 24.94 9.23 14.41
N VAL A 265 25.00 9.66 15.67
CA VAL A 265 25.61 10.94 16.06
C VAL A 265 26.73 10.69 17.06
N ASP A 266 27.84 11.39 16.88
CA ASP A 266 28.96 11.43 17.81
C ASP A 266 29.49 12.86 17.96
N ILE A 267 30.28 13.12 19.00
CA ILE A 267 30.79 14.45 19.31
C ILE A 267 32.28 14.41 19.64
N THR A 268 33.03 15.34 19.05
CA THR A 268 34.48 15.47 19.25
C THR A 268 34.86 16.92 19.59
N PRO A 269 35.69 17.17 20.61
CA PRO A 269 36.20 16.18 21.58
C PRO A 269 35.11 15.74 22.57
N SER A 270 35.37 14.66 23.29
CA SER A 270 34.44 14.09 24.29
C SER A 270 33.99 15.15 25.32
N PRO A 271 32.72 15.11 25.79
CA PRO A 271 32.20 16.04 26.79
C PRO A 271 33.06 16.18 28.05
N ASP A 272 33.73 15.10 28.47
CA ASP A 272 34.57 15.09 29.66
C ASP A 272 35.83 15.97 29.55
N SER A 273 36.24 16.31 28.33
CA SER A 273 37.40 17.17 28.08
C SER A 273 37.07 18.65 28.01
N TRP A 274 35.79 19.03 28.04
CA TRP A 274 35.37 20.42 27.86
C TRP A 274 35.73 21.26 29.08
N LYS A 275 36.30 22.43 28.81
CA LYS A 275 36.75 23.34 29.85
C LYS A 275 35.67 24.39 30.15
N ARG A 276 35.45 24.64 31.44
CA ARG A 276 34.53 25.68 31.91
C ARG A 276 35.22 27.03 31.95
N GLY A 277 34.47 28.10 31.68
CA GLY A 277 34.96 29.48 31.64
C GLY A 277 35.74 29.84 30.37
N VAL A 278 35.73 28.99 29.35
CA VAL A 278 36.34 29.23 28.03
C VAL A 278 35.40 28.77 26.92
N THR A 279 35.61 29.29 25.71
CA THR A 279 34.94 28.77 24.51
C THR A 279 35.62 27.47 24.07
N ASN A 280 34.85 26.39 23.98
CA ASN A 280 35.28 25.12 23.43
C ASN A 280 34.97 25.08 21.93
N THR A 281 35.81 24.41 21.14
CA THR A 281 35.50 24.06 19.75
C THR A 281 35.12 22.59 19.72
N ILE A 282 33.87 22.31 19.35
CA ILE A 282 33.31 20.96 19.25
C ILE A 282 32.84 20.71 17.82
N THR A 283 32.78 19.45 17.40
CA THR A 283 32.15 19.02 16.15
C THR A 283 31.17 17.92 16.50
N VAL A 284 29.91 18.10 16.13
CA VAL A 284 28.89 17.04 16.19
C VAL A 284 28.87 16.37 14.84
N HIS A 285 29.32 15.12 14.76
CA HIS A 285 29.30 14.32 13.54
C HIS A 285 27.97 13.58 13.45
N ALA A 286 27.31 13.65 12.29
CA ALA A 286 26.06 12.94 12.06
C ALA A 286 26.11 12.23 10.72
N LYS A 287 25.76 10.94 10.72
CA LYS A 287 25.73 10.08 9.53
C LYS A 287 24.50 9.19 9.49
N ASP A 288 24.00 8.93 8.29
CA ASP A 288 22.90 7.99 8.06
C ASP A 288 23.39 6.58 8.42
N ALA A 289 22.63 5.89 9.26
CA ALA A 289 23.00 4.57 9.77
C ALA A 289 23.06 3.49 8.68
N SER A 290 22.28 3.65 7.60
CA SER A 290 22.17 2.67 6.52
C SER A 290 23.30 2.75 5.50
N ASN A 291 23.80 3.96 5.24
CA ASN A 291 24.74 4.21 4.13
C ASN A 291 26.00 5.00 4.53
N GLY A 292 26.09 5.46 5.79
CA GLY A 292 27.24 6.18 6.32
C GLY A 292 27.44 7.59 5.78
N LYS A 293 26.55 8.11 4.92
CA LYS A 293 26.67 9.44 4.36
C LYS A 293 26.44 10.50 5.44
N PRO A 294 27.15 11.64 5.39
CA PRO A 294 26.94 12.72 6.34
C PRO A 294 25.51 13.26 6.23
N VAL A 295 24.90 13.52 7.39
CA VAL A 295 23.56 14.09 7.52
C VAL A 295 23.68 15.51 8.04
N GLU A 296 23.04 16.44 7.35
CA GLU A 296 22.95 17.84 7.77
C GLU A 296 21.82 18.02 8.80
N MET A 297 22.20 18.40 10.01
CA MET A 297 21.31 18.68 11.12
C MET A 297 21.71 19.99 11.77
N ARG A 298 20.76 20.69 12.38
CA ARG A 298 21.04 21.86 13.21
C ARG A 298 21.31 21.41 14.64
N VAL A 299 22.42 21.90 15.21
CA VAL A 299 22.88 21.58 16.56
C VAL A 299 22.51 22.69 17.52
N TYR A 300 22.00 22.28 18.67
CA TYR A 300 21.57 23.15 19.76
C TYR A 300 22.32 22.84 21.05
N ALA A 301 22.50 23.86 21.89
CA ALA A 301 22.85 23.75 23.31
C ALA A 301 21.68 24.32 24.13
N ASN A 302 20.90 23.44 24.76
CA ASN A 302 19.54 23.75 25.22
C ASN A 302 18.74 24.38 24.06
N ASP A 303 18.33 25.65 24.18
CA ASP A 303 17.59 26.37 23.13
C ASP A 303 18.49 27.19 22.18
N LEU A 304 19.81 27.25 22.43
CA LEU A 304 20.74 28.07 21.65
C LEU A 304 21.25 27.32 20.42
N ILE A 305 21.08 27.89 19.23
CA ILE A 305 21.65 27.36 17.99
C ILE A 305 23.18 27.52 18.01
N LEU A 306 23.91 26.41 17.88
CA LEU A 306 25.36 26.41 17.76
C LEU A 306 25.84 26.44 16.30
N GLY A 307 25.08 25.80 15.40
CA GLY A 307 25.42 25.68 13.98
C GLY A 307 24.91 24.37 13.40
N ASN A 308 25.67 23.78 12.48
CA ASN A 308 25.29 22.54 11.79
C ASN A 308 26.26 21.39 12.11
N THR A 309 25.78 20.16 11.99
CA THR A 309 26.61 18.95 12.11
C THR A 309 27.73 18.94 11.07
N ASN A 310 28.78 18.17 11.36
CA ASN A 310 29.96 17.98 10.52
C ASN A 310 30.77 19.27 10.26
N GLN A 311 30.59 20.29 11.10
CA GLN A 311 31.34 21.56 11.08
C GLN A 311 31.85 21.90 12.50
N PRO A 312 32.97 22.63 12.64
CA PRO A 312 33.40 23.14 13.94
C PRO A 312 32.40 24.16 14.51
N LEU A 313 31.99 23.95 15.75
CA LEU A 313 31.02 24.76 16.49
C LEU A 313 31.67 25.35 17.74
N ARG A 314 31.25 26.56 18.12
CA ARG A 314 31.74 27.24 19.33
C ARG A 314 30.74 27.01 20.46
N LEU A 315 31.18 26.39 21.55
CA LEU A 315 30.39 26.14 22.75
C LEU A 315 30.98 26.89 23.94
N GLU A 316 30.24 27.84 24.49
CA GLU A 316 30.66 28.58 25.68
C GLU A 316 30.04 27.97 26.94
N LEU A 317 30.89 27.54 27.86
CA LEU A 317 30.45 26.98 29.15
C LEU A 317 30.80 27.97 30.27
N ALA A 318 29.80 28.51 30.96
CA ALA A 318 30.05 29.37 32.11
C ALA A 318 30.73 28.57 33.25
N ARG A 319 31.57 29.22 34.06
CA ARG A 319 32.36 28.56 35.13
C ARG A 319 31.50 27.69 36.06
N ASN A 320 30.29 28.16 36.39
CA ASN A 320 29.41 27.52 37.37
C ASN A 320 28.12 26.95 36.76
N ALA A 321 27.97 26.93 35.43
CA ALA A 321 26.77 26.40 34.78
C ALA A 321 26.80 24.87 34.68
N LYS A 322 25.64 24.22 34.74
CA LYS A 322 25.53 22.79 34.39
C LYS A 322 25.87 22.60 32.91
N LEU A 323 26.25 21.37 32.53
CA LEU A 323 26.41 21.06 31.11
C LEU A 323 25.05 21.25 30.42
N PRO A 324 24.97 22.04 29.33
CA PRO A 324 23.76 22.12 28.56
C PRO A 324 23.48 20.78 27.88
N GLU A 325 22.22 20.51 27.61
CA GLU A 325 21.88 19.44 26.67
C GLU A 325 22.37 19.83 25.28
N ILE A 326 23.15 18.96 24.64
CA ILE A 326 23.48 19.11 23.23
C ILE A 326 22.59 18.15 22.46
N TRP A 327 21.78 18.68 21.55
CA TRP A 327 20.90 17.89 20.70
C TRP A 327 20.90 18.43 19.27
N ALA A 328 20.48 17.59 18.33
CA ALA A 328 20.45 17.92 16.91
C ALA A 328 19.08 17.60 16.29
N THR A 329 18.62 18.48 15.39
CA THR A 329 17.37 18.30 14.63
C THR A 329 17.62 18.27 13.13
N SER A 330 16.90 17.40 12.41
CA SER A 330 17.00 17.30 10.95
C SER A 330 16.49 18.57 10.26
N LEU A 331 17.30 19.14 9.35
CA LEU A 331 16.90 20.30 8.53
C LEU A 331 15.80 19.97 7.50
N PHE A 332 15.68 18.70 7.12
CA PHE A 332 14.76 18.25 6.06
C PHE A 332 13.63 17.35 6.57
N ASN A 333 13.43 17.28 7.89
CA ASN A 333 12.43 16.41 8.53
C ASN A 333 12.56 14.92 8.14
N GLN A 334 13.78 14.47 7.88
CA GLN A 334 14.06 13.09 7.48
C GLN A 334 14.45 12.19 8.65
N TYR A 335 14.97 12.77 9.73
CA TYR A 335 15.48 12.05 10.90
C TYR A 335 14.88 12.62 12.18
N SER A 336 14.67 11.75 13.16
CA SER A 336 14.32 12.15 14.53
C SER A 336 15.35 13.09 15.11
N ASP A 337 14.93 13.87 16.11
CA ASP A 337 15.85 14.61 16.96
C ASP A 337 16.72 13.64 17.75
N VAL A 338 17.97 14.02 17.96
CA VAL A 338 18.93 13.19 18.70
C VAL A 338 19.60 14.01 19.78
N VAL A 339 19.47 13.54 21.02
CA VAL A 339 20.29 14.03 22.15
C VAL A 339 21.67 13.43 22.02
N VAL A 340 22.65 14.29 21.82
CA VAL A 340 24.07 13.94 21.67
C VAL A 340 24.75 13.90 23.03
N VAL A 341 24.44 14.88 23.87
CA VAL A 341 24.93 14.97 25.25
C VAL A 341 23.74 15.36 26.13
N PRO A 342 23.35 14.52 27.10
CA PRO A 342 22.25 14.87 28.00
C PRO A 342 22.64 16.06 28.88
N ALA A 343 21.65 16.83 29.33
CA ALA A 343 21.88 17.89 30.31
C ALA A 343 22.60 17.33 31.55
N GLY A 344 23.68 17.99 31.95
CA GLY A 344 24.39 17.65 33.18
C GLY A 344 23.53 17.96 34.40
N LYS A 345 23.56 17.08 35.39
CA LYS A 345 22.91 17.33 36.68
C LYS A 345 23.54 18.46 37.47
#